data_AF-A6HQM1-F1
#
_entry.id   AF-A6HQM1-F1
#
_cell.length_a   1.000
_cell.length_b   1.000
_cell.length_c   1.000
_cell.angle_alpha   90.00
_cell.angle_beta   90.00
_cell.angle_gamma   90.00
#
_symmetry.space_group_name_H-M   'P 1'
#
loop_
_entity.id
_entity.type
_entity.pdbx_description
1 polymer ?
#
loop_
_entity_poly.entity_id
_entity_poly.type
_entity_poly.pdbx_seq_one_letter_code
_entity_poly.pdbx_strand_id
1 'polypeptide(L)'
;MGESNCSWNRKALLHRDTMLAAAAVYREMYSNEDGSIPATYQIYHMIGWKYHDSQARPAERGSATVSFGDLARLNDTMSQGKK
;
A
#
# COMPACT_ATOMS: atom_id res chain seq x y z
N MET A 1 -1.92 7.53 10.99
CA MET A 1 -0.86 6.50 10.84
C MET A 1 -0.07 6.48 12.13
N GLY A 2 -0.38 5.53 13.00
CA GLY A 2 0.15 5.45 14.36
C GLY A 2 -0.15 4.09 14.96
N GLU A 3 -0.02 3.03 14.16
CA GLU A 3 0.03 1.69 14.73
C GLU A 3 1.34 1.56 15.48
N SER A 4 1.25 1.55 16.81
CA SER A 4 2.37 1.17 17.68
C SER A 4 2.90 -0.18 17.24
N ASN A 5 4.18 -0.23 16.88
CA ASN A 5 4.87 -1.47 16.57
C ASN A 5 4.80 -2.40 17.79
N CYS A 6 4.03 -3.49 17.70
CA CYS A 6 3.92 -4.54 18.72
C CYS A 6 5.29 -5.14 19.11
N SER A 7 6.30 -4.99 18.25
CA SER A 7 7.65 -5.50 18.50
C SER A 7 8.42 -4.71 19.58
N TRP A 8 7.96 -3.54 20.03
CA TRP A 8 8.73 -2.73 20.98
C TRP A 8 8.86 -3.39 22.37
N ASN A 9 7.88 -4.21 22.77
CA ASN A 9 7.86 -4.87 24.08
C ASN A 9 8.12 -6.38 24.02
N ARG A 10 8.70 -6.88 22.92
CA ARG A 10 9.02 -8.31 22.81
C ARG A 10 10.37 -8.62 23.45
N LYS A 11 10.50 -9.78 24.09
CA LYS A 11 11.82 -10.31 24.45
C LYS A 11 12.64 -10.53 23.17
N ALA A 12 13.91 -10.12 23.20
CA ALA A 12 14.82 -10.31 22.07
C ALA A 12 15.08 -11.80 21.78
N LEU A 13 15.15 -12.61 22.84
CA LEU A 13 15.40 -14.05 22.78
C LEU A 13 14.33 -14.80 23.60
N LEU A 14 13.83 -15.90 23.04
CA LEU A 14 12.93 -16.83 23.71
C LEU A 14 13.71 -18.01 24.28
N HIS A 15 13.28 -18.53 25.43
CA HIS A 15 13.88 -19.74 25.99
C HIS A 15 13.47 -20.97 25.16
N ARG A 16 14.39 -21.92 25.00
CA ARG A 16 14.15 -23.14 24.21
C ARG A 16 12.94 -23.92 24.73
N ASP A 17 12.84 -24.06 26.05
CA ASP A 17 11.75 -24.80 26.68
C ASP A 17 10.39 -24.15 26.43
N THR A 18 10.34 -22.82 26.37
CA THR A 18 9.11 -22.09 26.03
C THR A 18 8.67 -22.40 24.60
N MET A 19 9.60 -22.46 23.64
CA MET A 19 9.27 -22.80 22.26
C MET A 19 8.81 -24.25 22.11
N LEU A 20 9.43 -25.19 22.84
CA LEU A 20 9.02 -26.59 22.84
C LEU A 20 7.64 -26.78 23.45
N ALA A 21 7.37 -26.13 24.59
CA ALA A 21 6.06 -26.15 25.22
C ALA A 21 4.99 -25.53 24.30
N ALA A 22 5.27 -24.38 23.70
CA ALA A 22 4.37 -23.74 22.74
C ALA A 22 4.08 -24.64 21.53
N ALA A 23 5.10 -25.31 20.97
CA ALA A 23 4.91 -26.21 19.83
C ALA A 23 4.00 -27.40 20.15
N ALA A 24 4.14 -27.99 21.35
CA ALA A 24 3.27 -29.07 21.80
C ALA A 24 1.81 -28.60 21.94
N VAL A 25 1.61 -27.46 22.60
CA VAL A 25 0.28 -26.85 22.80
C VAL A 25 -0.39 -26.48 21.48
N TYR A 26 0.35 -25.88 20.53
CA TYR A 26 -0.18 -25.53 19.23
C TYR A 26 -0.58 -26.76 18.40
N ARG A 27 0.20 -27.83 18.48
CA ARG A 27 -0.12 -29.09 17.79
C ARG A 27 -1.38 -29.73 18.36
N GLU A 28 -1.56 -29.69 19.67
CA GLU A 28 -2.74 -30.30 20.32
C GLU A 28 -4.03 -29.50 20.04
N MET A 29 -3.97 -28.17 20.07
CA MET A 29 -5.17 -27.33 19.92
C MET A 29 -5.56 -27.04 18.46
N TYR A 30 -4.59 -27.03 17.53
CA TYR A 30 -4.80 -26.50 16.18
C TYR A 30 -4.25 -27.38 15.05
N SER A 31 -3.92 -28.65 15.30
CA SER A 31 -3.54 -29.55 14.20
C SER A 31 -4.74 -29.94 13.35
N ASN A 32 -4.49 -30.10 12.06
CA ASN A 32 -5.42 -30.73 11.13
C ASN A 32 -5.35 -32.26 11.26
N GLU A 33 -6.29 -32.98 10.65
CA GLU A 33 -6.34 -34.45 10.67
C GLU A 33 -5.07 -35.12 10.10
N ASP A 34 -4.34 -34.43 9.24
CA ASP A 34 -3.08 -34.87 8.64
C ASP A 34 -1.83 -34.55 9.50
N GLY A 35 -2.02 -33.91 10.67
CA GLY A 35 -0.95 -33.49 11.56
C GLY A 35 -0.25 -32.18 11.15
N SER A 36 -0.72 -31.50 10.10
CA SER A 36 -0.24 -30.16 9.73
C SER A 36 -0.83 -29.07 10.65
N ILE A 37 -0.15 -27.92 10.74
CA ILE A 37 -0.64 -26.74 11.48
C ILE A 37 -0.93 -25.63 10.46
N PRO A 38 -2.17 -25.10 10.38
CA PRO A 38 -2.51 -24.05 9.44
C PRO A 38 -1.86 -22.72 9.85
N ALA A 39 -1.31 -22.00 8.86
CA ALA A 39 -0.72 -20.68 9.06
C ALA A 39 -1.42 -19.64 8.20
N THR A 40 -1.92 -18.57 8.82
CA THR A 40 -2.58 -17.45 8.15
C THR A 40 -1.66 -16.24 8.13
N TYR A 41 -1.43 -15.70 6.94
CA TYR A 41 -0.61 -14.51 6.75
C TYR A 41 -1.45 -13.35 6.20
N GLN A 42 -1.23 -12.15 6.73
CA GLN A 42 -1.75 -10.92 6.16
C GLN A 42 -0.61 -10.23 5.42
N ILE A 43 -0.80 -10.02 4.11
CA ILE A 43 0.18 -9.35 3.26
C ILE A 43 -0.29 -7.93 3.03
N TYR A 44 0.48 -6.97 3.53
CA TYR A 44 0.24 -5.56 3.29
C TYR A 44 0.93 -5.13 2.01
N HIS A 45 0.14 -4.65 1.05
CA HIS A 45 0.65 -4.08 -0.20
C HIS A 45 0.68 -2.56 -0.10
N MET A 46 1.83 -1.97 -0.41
CA MET A 46 2.01 -0.53 -0.47
C MET A 46 2.47 -0.14 -1.86
N ILE A 47 1.76 0.82 -2.46
CA ILE A 47 2.12 1.38 -3.75
C ILE A 47 2.57 2.82 -3.47
N GLY A 48 3.85 3.09 -3.72
CA GLY A 48 4.40 4.43 -3.62
C GLY A 48 4.54 5.03 -5.01
N TRP A 49 4.19 6.30 -5.16
CA TRP A 49 4.57 7.06 -6.34
C TRP A 49 5.79 7.92 -6.04
N LYS A 50 6.72 7.97 -6.99
CA LYS A 50 7.90 8.83 -6.95
C LYS A 50 7.79 9.82 -8.11
N TYR A 51 8.14 11.08 -7.84
CA TYR A 51 8.22 12.10 -8.88
C TYR A 51 9.16 11.63 -10.00
N HIS A 52 8.68 11.70 -11.24
CA HIS A 52 9.47 11.48 -12.44
C HIS A 52 9.77 12.83 -13.08
N ASP A 53 10.98 13.02 -13.63
CA ASP A 53 11.40 14.33 -14.17
C ASP A 53 10.54 14.80 -15.36
N SER A 54 9.88 13.88 -16.07
CA SER A 54 8.94 14.21 -17.15
C SER A 54 7.57 14.69 -16.64
N GLN A 55 7.32 14.68 -15.32
CA GLN A 55 6.05 15.13 -14.75
C GLN A 55 5.90 16.63 -14.96
N ALA A 56 4.78 17.03 -15.58
CA ALA A 56 4.46 18.44 -15.77
C ALA A 56 4.48 19.18 -14.43
N ARG A 57 5.25 20.27 -14.38
CA ARG A 57 5.30 21.15 -13.22
C ARG A 57 4.07 22.06 -13.22
N PRO A 58 3.54 22.44 -12.05
CA PRO A 58 2.51 23.45 -11.97
C PRO A 58 2.97 24.73 -12.67
N ALA A 59 2.08 25.35 -13.44
CA ALA A 59 2.34 26.66 -14.04
C ALA A 59 2.40 27.76 -12.96
N GLU A 60 3.05 28.88 -13.29
CA GLU A 60 3.13 30.02 -12.38
C GLU A 60 1.74 30.60 -12.08
N ARG A 61 1.54 31.10 -10.86
CA ARG A 61 0.27 31.72 -10.47
C ARG A 61 0.00 32.93 -11.37
N GLY A 62 -1.20 32.99 -11.95
CA GLY A 62 -1.62 34.09 -12.83
C GLY A 62 -1.24 33.92 -14.30
N SER A 63 -0.59 32.82 -14.69
CA SER A 63 -0.21 32.56 -16.09
C SER A 63 -1.37 32.04 -16.96
N ALA A 64 -2.62 32.14 -16.50
CA ALA A 64 -3.78 31.61 -17.21
C ALA A 64 -4.11 32.51 -18.43
N THR A 65 -4.01 31.94 -19.63
CA THR A 65 -4.31 32.66 -20.89
C THR A 65 -5.75 32.41 -21.37
N VAL A 66 -6.43 31.40 -20.82
CA VAL A 66 -7.77 30.97 -21.25
C VAL A 66 -8.68 30.74 -20.04
N SER A 67 -9.97 31.05 -20.21
CA SER A 67 -10.99 30.81 -19.20
C SER A 67 -11.41 29.34 -19.16
N PHE A 68 -11.55 28.77 -17.97
CA PHE A 68 -12.10 27.43 -17.78
C PHE A 68 -13.56 27.29 -18.28
N GLY A 69 -14.31 28.40 -18.35
CA GLY A 69 -15.68 28.40 -18.88
C GLY A 69 -15.76 28.16 -20.40
N ASP A 70 -14.68 28.43 -21.13
CA ASP A 70 -14.62 28.21 -22.59
C ASP A 70 -14.19 26.78 -22.95
N LEU A 71 -13.92 25.90 -21.98
CA LEU A 71 -13.52 24.51 -22.21
C LEU A 71 -14.54 23.71 -23.02
N ALA A 72 -15.83 24.04 -22.93
CA ALA A 72 -16.86 23.37 -23.73
C ALA A 72 -16.71 23.62 -25.25
N ARG A 73 -16.12 24.76 -25.64
CA ARG A 73 -15.90 25.16 -27.04
C ARG A 73 -14.62 24.57 -27.64
N LEU A 74 -13.71 24.06 -26.82
CA LEU A 74 -12.45 23.45 -27.27
C LEU A 74 -12.68 22.20 -28.15
N ASN A 75 -13.76 21.46 -27.90
CA ASN A 75 -14.08 20.26 -28.69
C ASN A 75 -14.44 20.62 -30.15
N ASP A 76 -15.07 21.78 -30.36
CA ASP A 76 -15.41 22.30 -31.69
C ASP A 76 -14.16 22.80 -32.43
N THR A 77 -13.22 23.44 -31.72
CA THR A 77 -11.97 23.96 -32.30
C THR A 77 -10.99 22.86 -32.70
N MET A 78 -10.89 21.77 -31.92
CA MET A 78 -9.99 20.64 -32.22
C MET A 78 -10.45 19.81 -33.43
N SER A 79 -11.75 19.84 -33.75
CA SER A 79 -12.32 19.20 -34.95
C SER A 79 -11.95 19.94 -36.24
N GLN A 80 -11.75 21.26 -36.17
CA GLN A 80 -11.44 22.12 -37.33
C GLN A 80 -9.96 22.10 -37.75
N GLY A 81 -9.06 21.56 -36.91
CA GLY A 81 -7.62 21.48 -37.18
C GLY A 81 -7.14 20.21 -37.90
N LYS A 82 -8.04 19.27 -38.22
CA LYS A 82 -7.75 18.12 -39.10
C LYS A 82 -8.09 18.48 -40.56
N LYS A 83 -7.27 19.32 -41.18
CA LYS A 83 -7.15 19.44 -42.64
C LYS A 83 -5.70 19.72 -42.99
#